data_AF-A0AAU2JHQ0-F1
#
_entry.id   AF-A0AAU2JHQ0-F1
#
_cell.length_a   1.000
_cell.length_b   1.000
_cell.length_c   1.000
_cell.angle_alpha   90.00
_cell.angle_beta   90.00
_cell.angle_gamma   90.00
#
_symmetry.space_group_name_H-M   'P 1'
#
loop_
_entity.id
_entity.type
_entity.pdbx_description
1 polymer ?
#
loop_
_entity_poly.entity_id
_entity_poly.type
_entity_poly.pdbx_seq_one_letter_code
_entity_poly.pdbx_strand_id
1 'polypeptide(L)'
;MAAVLPLATGAPQARAAVGIDEYPVPTPSTPVGITTGPDGNLWFTEAVGNKIGRMSPTGTLIAEYSLPGEFSTPHDITTGPDGNVWFTMQHFDSRVGKIDTNGAVTEYPLPDQFVEPTGITAGPDGAMWFTEQNAHRIARITTTGALTEYPLPAGSGQPSYITTGPDGNLWFTEIGDNLIGRMTPSGVVTEFPVPGGGGPTDITTGPDGNLWFTVFGGNRIGRITPSGVITQYAVPDNGLAPQPQDIVAGPDDSLWFTDRNSGQIGRISTSGVIAMFPLPSSERGPWGITKGPDDDIWFAETSSFIGHLHLTDADLAVAKSDTGSDPVVEGQNVTYTLTATNNGPQTAEGVVLQDTLPAGLQFVSASPGCTAAGTTPDVVTCGIGTLTAGASAARTITATATTEDVVVDTAGVAGAVSDPAPANDTATETTTVDAVTCFGEQPTIVGTPGNDQINGTPARDVILARGGNDTINSGAGDDLVCGGPGADSITGGPGNDGVAGGGGDDILRGSPGDDTVTGGTGDDSLFGDAGNDNLDGGPGTNSNNGGPGTDVCANPGTGPGCP
;
A
#
# COMPACT_ATOMS: atom_id res chain seq x y z
N MET A 1 8.79 -18.37 -26.50
CA MET A 1 9.92 -19.09 -25.88
C MET A 1 10.35 -18.33 -24.66
N ALA A 2 10.21 -18.93 -23.49
CA ALA A 2 10.60 -18.38 -22.21
C ALA A 2 12.12 -18.20 -22.10
N ALA A 3 12.54 -17.17 -21.37
CA ALA A 3 13.78 -17.19 -20.60
C ALA A 3 13.56 -16.34 -19.34
N VAL A 4 13.17 -17.02 -18.26
CA VAL A 4 13.31 -16.56 -16.88
C VAL A 4 14.81 -16.48 -16.56
N LEU A 5 15.24 -15.36 -15.99
CA LEU A 5 16.49 -15.23 -15.23
C LEU A 5 16.19 -14.46 -13.93
N PRO A 6 16.91 -14.75 -12.84
CA PRO A 6 16.39 -14.69 -11.48
C PRO A 6 16.48 -13.29 -10.86
N LEU A 7 15.52 -13.01 -9.96
CA LEU A 7 15.59 -11.92 -8.99
C LEU A 7 16.88 -12.04 -8.16
N ALA A 8 17.75 -11.04 -8.27
CA ALA A 8 18.90 -10.89 -7.39
C ALA A 8 18.43 -10.42 -6.01
N THR A 9 18.90 -11.10 -4.96
CA THR A 9 18.81 -10.70 -3.56
C THR A 9 19.47 -9.34 -3.35
N GLY A 10 18.75 -8.37 -2.78
CA GLY A 10 19.31 -7.07 -2.36
C GLY A 10 18.73 -5.81 -3.01
N ALA A 11 17.49 -5.82 -3.50
CA ALA A 11 16.81 -4.58 -3.87
C ALA A 11 16.42 -3.78 -2.59
N PRO A 12 16.60 -2.45 -2.56
CA PRO A 12 16.13 -1.63 -1.44
C PRO A 12 14.61 -1.79 -1.33
N GLN A 13 14.14 -2.27 -0.18
CA GLN A 13 12.71 -2.29 0.12
C GLN A 13 12.26 -0.86 0.40
N ALA A 14 11.93 -0.12 -0.66
CA ALA A 14 10.95 0.95 -0.56
C ALA A 14 9.58 0.27 -0.79
N ARG A 15 8.85 -0.05 0.28
CA ARG A 15 7.48 -0.57 0.19
C ARG A 15 6.70 -0.32 1.47
N ALA A 16 5.45 0.09 1.25
CA ALA A 16 4.38 0.49 2.17
C ALA A 16 4.54 1.88 2.83
N ALA A 17 3.62 2.77 2.49
CA ALA A 17 3.34 3.96 3.30
C ALA A 17 2.71 3.43 4.60
N VAL A 18 3.53 3.12 5.59
CA VAL A 18 3.04 2.86 6.94
C VAL A 18 2.39 4.15 7.43
N GLY A 19 1.19 4.05 8.01
CA GLY A 19 0.52 5.20 8.60
C GLY A 19 1.44 5.85 9.64
N ILE A 20 1.78 7.11 9.42
CA ILE A 20 2.47 7.94 10.40
C ILE A 20 1.55 9.10 10.71
N ASP A 21 1.12 9.20 11.96
CA ASP A 21 0.47 10.38 12.49
C ASP A 21 1.50 11.27 13.19
N GLU A 22 1.41 12.58 12.96
CA GLU A 22 2.21 13.59 13.67
C GLU A 22 1.28 14.39 14.59
N TYR A 23 1.48 14.27 15.90
CA TYR A 23 0.68 14.97 16.90
C TYR A 23 1.38 16.26 17.36
N PRO A 24 0.77 17.44 17.15
CA PRO A 24 1.41 18.71 17.52
C PRO A 24 1.50 18.90 19.03
N VAL A 25 2.64 19.38 19.49
CA VAL A 25 2.83 19.88 20.86
C VAL A 25 2.48 21.38 20.87
N PRO A 26 1.44 21.83 21.61
CA PRO A 26 0.85 23.16 21.46
C PRO A 26 1.76 24.33 21.82
N THR A 27 2.76 24.13 22.69
CA THR A 27 3.73 25.18 23.01
C THR A 27 4.97 25.02 22.12
N PRO A 28 5.58 26.11 21.61
CA PRO A 28 6.82 25.99 20.85
C PRO A 28 7.88 25.27 21.67
N SER A 29 8.18 24.05 21.27
CA SER A 29 9.04 23.15 22.03
C SER A 29 9.96 22.34 21.14
N THR A 30 10.96 21.73 21.77
CA THR A 30 11.86 20.78 21.09
C THR A 30 11.77 19.47 21.85
N PRO A 31 10.81 18.59 21.49
CA PRO A 31 10.81 17.20 21.93
C PRO A 31 12.13 16.52 21.60
N VAL A 32 12.75 15.83 22.56
CA VAL A 32 14.03 15.13 22.37
C VAL A 32 13.94 13.67 22.78
N GLY A 33 13.84 13.38 24.07
CA GLY A 33 13.71 12.04 24.62
C GLY A 33 12.24 11.65 24.75
N ILE A 34 11.93 10.37 24.55
CA ILE A 34 10.58 9.81 24.70
C ILE A 34 10.64 8.41 25.30
N THR A 35 9.71 8.08 26.19
CA THR A 35 9.58 6.75 26.80
C THR A 35 8.13 6.42 27.08
N THR A 36 7.79 5.14 27.09
CA THR A 36 6.57 4.67 27.74
C THR A 36 6.72 4.79 29.25
N GLY A 37 5.75 5.44 29.89
CA GLY A 37 5.68 5.68 31.33
C GLY A 37 5.03 4.53 32.10
N PRO A 38 5.15 4.55 33.44
CA PRO A 38 4.61 3.51 34.33
C PRO A 38 3.07 3.48 34.38
N ASP A 39 2.41 4.51 33.85
CA ASP A 39 0.96 4.68 33.77
C ASP A 39 0.36 4.29 32.41
N GLY A 40 1.16 3.72 31.52
CA GLY A 40 0.73 3.33 30.17
C GLY A 40 0.51 4.51 29.23
N ASN A 41 1.07 5.68 29.53
CA ASN A 41 1.09 6.84 28.65
C ASN A 41 2.52 7.11 28.15
N LEU A 42 2.64 7.89 27.09
CA LEU A 42 3.91 8.35 26.57
C LEU A 42 4.37 9.57 27.35
N TRP A 43 5.66 9.62 27.69
CA TRP A 43 6.31 10.74 28.35
C TRP A 43 7.50 11.20 27.53
N PHE A 44 7.68 12.51 27.40
CA PHE A 44 8.76 13.07 26.59
C PHE A 44 9.35 14.34 27.19
N THR A 45 10.62 14.61 26.90
CA THR A 45 11.31 15.83 27.31
C THR A 45 11.11 16.93 26.30
N GLU A 46 10.85 18.15 26.75
CA GLU A 46 10.76 19.35 25.92
C GLU A 46 11.96 20.26 26.22
N ALA A 47 13.07 20.05 25.50
CA ALA A 47 14.34 20.71 25.74
C ALA A 47 14.21 22.23 25.62
N VAL A 48 13.63 22.70 24.51
CA VAL A 48 13.09 24.05 24.39
C VAL A 48 11.66 23.99 24.89
N GLY A 49 11.31 24.84 25.84
CA GLY A 49 10.04 24.77 26.57
C GLY A 49 10.22 24.50 28.06
N ASN A 50 11.29 23.79 28.44
CA ASN A 50 11.67 23.48 29.82
C ASN A 50 10.56 22.73 30.57
N LYS A 51 10.03 21.68 29.93
CA LYS A 51 8.92 20.87 30.45
C LYS A 51 9.14 19.38 30.21
N ILE A 52 8.31 18.59 30.88
CA ILE A 52 8.06 17.18 30.55
C ILE A 52 6.62 17.07 30.04
N GLY A 53 6.46 16.55 28.84
CA GLY A 53 5.17 16.28 28.23
C GLY A 53 4.66 14.87 28.56
N ARG A 54 3.34 14.71 28.60
CA ARG A 54 2.65 13.44 28.79
C ARG A 54 1.50 13.32 27.80
N MET A 55 1.45 12.24 27.03
CA MET A 55 0.50 12.02 25.94
C MET A 55 -0.14 10.63 26.02
N SER A 56 -1.43 10.53 25.67
CA SER A 56 -2.10 9.24 25.62
C SER A 56 -1.59 8.38 24.45
N PRO A 57 -1.78 7.05 24.50
CA PRO A 57 -1.50 6.16 23.35
C PRO A 57 -2.37 6.43 22.12
N THR A 58 -3.30 7.38 22.20
CA THR A 58 -4.16 7.78 21.08
C THR A 58 -3.77 9.17 20.55
N GLY A 59 -2.58 9.67 20.89
CA GLY A 59 -2.06 10.96 20.42
C GLY A 59 -2.65 12.20 21.10
N THR A 60 -3.39 12.05 22.19
CA THR A 60 -3.96 13.19 22.92
C THR A 60 -2.97 13.69 23.97
N LEU A 61 -2.51 14.93 23.85
CA LEU A 61 -1.68 15.55 24.89
C LEU A 61 -2.47 15.68 26.21
N ILE A 62 -1.99 15.03 27.27
CA ILE A 62 -2.63 14.98 28.58
C ILE A 62 -2.19 16.18 29.42
N ALA A 63 -0.89 16.45 29.47
CA ALA A 63 -0.32 17.54 30.27
C ALA A 63 1.09 17.91 29.80
N GLU A 64 1.49 19.15 30.09
CA GLU A 64 2.88 19.59 30.08
C GLU A 64 3.26 20.08 31.49
N TYR A 65 4.35 19.55 32.05
CA TYR A 65 4.80 19.84 33.40
C TYR A 65 6.07 20.69 33.36
N SER A 66 5.97 21.96 33.76
CA SER A 66 7.13 22.86 33.82
C SER A 66 8.15 22.41 34.86
N LEU A 67 9.43 22.46 34.48
CA LEU A 67 10.53 22.16 35.39
C LEU A 67 10.82 23.35 36.32
N PRO A 68 11.07 23.10 37.62
CA PRO A 68 11.44 24.15 38.59
C PRO A 68 12.70 24.94 38.24
N GLY A 69 13.72 24.29 37.66
CA GLY A 69 14.93 24.97 37.20
C GLY A 69 14.68 25.79 35.94
N GLU A 70 15.14 27.04 35.88
CA GLU A 70 15.11 27.83 34.64
C GLU A 70 16.10 27.25 33.62
N PHE A 71 15.66 27.09 32.37
CA PHE A 71 16.49 26.62 31.25
C PHE A 71 17.14 25.25 31.47
N SER A 72 16.48 24.33 32.17
CA SER A 72 17.05 23.03 32.56
C SER A 72 17.45 22.11 31.40
N THR A 73 17.03 22.41 30.15
CA THR A 73 17.34 21.62 28.94
C THR A 73 17.20 20.11 29.19
N PRO A 74 15.99 19.62 29.53
CA PRO A 74 15.77 18.19 29.73
C PRO A 74 16.10 17.44 28.44
N HIS A 75 16.81 16.31 28.56
CA HIS A 75 17.37 15.61 27.41
C HIS A 75 16.83 14.17 27.30
N ASP A 76 17.43 13.20 27.98
CA ASP A 76 16.99 11.80 27.92
C ASP A 76 15.99 11.48 29.04
N ILE A 77 15.18 10.44 28.85
CA ILE A 77 14.06 10.09 29.73
C ILE A 77 13.80 8.59 29.74
N THR A 78 13.51 8.04 30.92
CA THR A 78 13.22 6.61 31.07
C THR A 78 12.33 6.35 32.29
N THR A 79 11.67 5.20 32.32
CA THR A 79 10.91 4.78 33.51
C THR A 79 11.85 4.17 34.55
N GLY A 80 11.75 4.66 35.79
CA GLY A 80 12.53 4.17 36.92
C GLY A 80 11.85 3.01 37.68
N PRO A 81 12.63 2.28 38.50
CA PRO A 81 12.12 1.14 39.28
C PRO A 81 11.21 1.55 40.44
N ASP A 82 11.12 2.84 40.76
CA ASP A 82 10.21 3.40 41.76
C ASP A 82 8.85 3.84 41.18
N GLY A 83 8.58 3.54 39.91
CA GLY A 83 7.33 3.91 39.25
C GLY A 83 7.23 5.41 38.93
N ASN A 84 8.36 6.12 38.93
CA ASN A 84 8.47 7.49 38.43
C ASN A 84 9.17 7.51 37.06
N VAL A 85 8.98 8.60 36.33
CA VAL A 85 9.74 8.86 35.11
C VAL A 85 10.96 9.70 35.48
N TRP A 86 12.15 9.26 35.07
CA TRP A 86 13.44 9.89 35.36
C TRP A 86 14.03 10.51 34.10
N PHE A 87 14.73 11.62 34.24
CA PHE A 87 15.27 12.36 33.10
C PHE A 87 16.55 13.11 33.45
N THR A 88 17.38 13.37 32.45
CA THR A 88 18.63 14.15 32.55
C THR A 88 18.40 15.60 32.15
N MET A 89 19.23 16.51 32.67
CA MET A 89 19.17 17.94 32.40
C MET A 89 20.57 18.49 32.08
N GLN A 90 20.81 18.86 30.83
CA GLN A 90 22.13 19.26 30.30
C GLN A 90 22.54 20.72 30.62
N HIS A 91 21.91 21.34 31.61
CA HIS A 91 22.17 22.72 31.95
C HIS A 91 23.51 22.93 32.70
N PHE A 92 23.93 24.20 32.84
CA PHE A 92 25.24 24.55 33.44
C PHE A 92 25.39 24.03 34.87
N ASP A 93 24.30 23.92 35.62
CA ASP A 93 24.28 23.43 36.99
C ASP A 93 23.94 21.94 37.11
N SER A 94 23.80 21.25 35.97
CA SER A 94 23.74 19.79 35.75
C SER A 94 22.93 19.02 36.81
N ARG A 95 21.74 18.55 36.42
CA ARG A 95 20.80 17.89 37.33
C ARG A 95 20.28 16.58 36.74
N VAL A 96 19.79 15.72 37.62
CA VAL A 96 18.90 14.60 37.26
C VAL A 96 17.55 14.85 37.92
N GLY A 97 16.47 14.63 37.18
CA GLY A 97 15.11 14.81 37.66
C GLY A 97 14.34 13.50 37.73
N LYS A 98 13.28 13.51 38.54
CA LYS A 98 12.19 12.54 38.42
C LYS A 98 10.84 13.23 38.57
N ILE A 99 9.83 12.66 37.92
CA ILE A 99 8.46 13.14 37.97
C ILE A 99 7.52 11.95 38.24
N ASP A 100 6.59 12.14 39.16
CA ASP A 100 5.53 11.15 39.39
C ASP A 100 4.38 11.30 38.38
N THR A 101 3.49 10.32 38.32
CA THR A 101 2.36 10.33 37.37
C THR A 101 1.32 11.42 37.65
N ASN A 102 1.42 12.11 38.80
CA ASN A 102 0.58 13.26 39.15
C ASN A 102 1.23 14.60 38.77
N GLY A 103 2.48 14.58 38.28
CA GLY A 103 3.23 15.76 37.87
C GLY A 103 4.14 16.37 38.95
N ALA A 104 4.36 15.70 40.08
CA ALA A 104 5.27 16.20 41.11
C ALA A 104 6.74 15.95 40.71
N VAL A 105 7.47 17.03 40.47
CA VAL A 105 8.89 17.01 40.06
C VAL A 105 9.81 17.07 41.28
N THR A 106 10.83 16.21 41.30
CA THR A 106 11.98 16.28 42.21
C THR A 106 13.27 16.36 41.41
N GLU A 107 14.13 17.33 41.72
CA GLU A 107 15.42 17.52 41.04
C GLU A 107 16.58 17.26 42.01
N TYR A 108 17.63 16.61 41.50
CA TYR A 108 18.85 16.24 42.20
C TYR A 108 20.04 16.96 41.55
N PRO A 109 20.59 18.01 42.17
CA PRO A 109 21.81 18.65 41.70
C PRO A 109 22.99 17.68 41.73
N LEU A 110 23.82 17.72 40.68
CA LEU A 110 25.07 16.96 40.65
C LEU A 110 26.17 17.73 41.42
N PRO A 111 27.18 17.02 41.98
CA PRO A 111 28.24 17.65 42.79
C PRO A 111 29.07 18.66 42.01
N ASP A 112 29.33 18.36 40.74
CA ASP A 112 30.10 19.18 39.81
C ASP A 112 29.18 19.85 38.78
N GLN A 113 29.57 21.05 38.34
CA GLN A 113 28.87 21.80 37.30
C GLN A 113 29.43 21.46 35.91
N PHE A 114 28.63 21.71 34.87
CA PHE A 114 29.01 21.50 33.46
C PHE A 114 29.37 20.05 33.10
N VAL A 115 28.84 19.06 33.84
CA VAL A 115 29.15 17.65 33.61
C VAL A 115 28.34 17.04 32.46
N GLU A 116 27.25 17.70 32.05
CA GLU A 116 26.38 17.33 30.93
C GLU A 116 25.84 15.90 31.08
N PRO A 117 24.88 15.67 31.99
CA PRO A 117 24.22 14.37 32.08
C PRO A 117 23.39 14.13 30.82
N THR A 118 23.64 13.04 30.10
CA THR A 118 23.06 12.80 28.77
C THR A 118 22.09 11.63 28.79
N GLY A 119 22.56 10.39 28.71
CA GLY A 119 21.70 9.20 28.70
C GLY A 119 21.38 8.69 30.09
N ILE A 120 20.22 8.07 30.29
CA ILE A 120 19.76 7.51 31.57
C ILE A 120 19.03 6.18 31.41
N THR A 121 19.30 5.24 32.31
CA THR A 121 18.66 3.91 32.31
C THR A 121 18.46 3.37 33.72
N ALA A 122 17.47 2.49 33.89
CA ALA A 122 17.33 1.72 35.12
C ALA A 122 18.41 0.62 35.15
N GLY A 123 19.17 0.57 36.24
CA GLY A 123 20.21 -0.43 36.45
C GLY A 123 19.69 -1.76 36.99
N PRO A 124 20.50 -2.83 36.89
CA PRO A 124 20.16 -4.16 37.41
C PRO A 124 20.04 -4.22 38.94
N ASP A 125 20.47 -3.16 39.64
CA ASP A 125 20.48 -3.03 41.09
C ASP A 125 19.34 -2.16 41.64
N GLY A 126 18.38 -1.77 40.80
CA GLY A 126 17.22 -0.95 41.19
C GLY A 126 17.56 0.53 41.43
N ALA A 127 18.74 0.99 41.03
CA ALA A 127 19.09 2.41 40.95
C ALA A 127 18.98 2.91 39.51
N MET A 128 18.98 4.23 39.34
CA MET A 128 19.15 4.84 38.02
C MET A 128 20.64 5.05 37.74
N TRP A 129 21.04 4.86 36.50
CA TRP A 129 22.40 5.05 36.01
C TRP A 129 22.37 5.98 34.81
N PHE A 130 23.32 6.90 34.74
CA PHE A 130 23.38 7.91 33.69
C PHE A 130 24.83 8.25 33.31
N THR A 131 25.00 8.73 32.09
CA THR A 131 26.30 9.20 31.58
C THR A 131 26.50 10.66 31.96
N GLU A 132 27.74 11.04 32.24
CA GLU A 132 28.15 12.44 32.39
C GLU A 132 29.20 12.75 31.33
N GLN A 133 28.73 13.32 30.22
CA GLN A 133 29.46 13.37 28.96
C GLN A 133 30.75 14.20 29.08
N ASN A 134 30.68 15.40 29.65
CA ASN A 134 31.83 16.30 29.79
C ASN A 134 32.72 15.95 30.99
N ALA A 135 32.20 15.23 31.97
CA ALA A 135 32.99 14.77 33.11
C ALA A 135 33.74 13.47 32.84
N HIS A 136 33.41 12.75 31.75
CA HIS A 136 33.97 11.43 31.43
C HIS A 136 33.68 10.41 32.54
N ARG A 137 32.43 10.38 33.03
CA ARG A 137 32.00 9.50 34.12
C ARG A 137 30.70 8.77 33.78
N ILE A 138 30.48 7.65 34.45
CA ILE A 138 29.15 7.06 34.63
C ILE A 138 28.74 7.32 36.07
N ALA A 139 27.51 7.77 36.28
CA ALA A 139 26.98 8.05 37.59
C ALA A 139 25.78 7.15 37.89
N ARG A 140 25.55 6.95 39.19
CA ARG A 140 24.50 6.13 39.76
C ARG A 140 23.75 6.94 40.79
N ILE A 141 22.43 6.96 40.73
CA ILE A 141 21.56 7.59 41.72
C ILE A 141 20.52 6.60 42.22
N THR A 142 20.45 6.41 43.53
CA THR A 142 19.36 5.65 44.16
C THR A 142 18.03 6.38 44.00
N THR A 143 16.90 5.67 44.09
CA THR A 143 15.57 6.28 43.96
C THR A 143 15.26 7.34 45.03
N THR A 144 16.04 7.39 46.11
CA THR A 144 16.00 8.39 47.17
C THR A 144 17.01 9.53 47.02
N GLY A 145 17.86 9.52 45.97
CA GLY A 145 18.76 10.63 45.63
C GLY A 145 20.23 10.48 46.07
N ALA A 146 20.65 9.33 46.60
CA ALA A 146 22.06 9.11 46.93
C ALA A 146 22.88 8.81 45.66
N LEU A 147 23.92 9.62 45.43
CA LEU A 147 24.78 9.61 44.24
C LEU A 147 26.08 8.81 44.44
N THR A 148 26.58 8.20 43.37
CA THR A 148 27.90 7.58 43.27
C THR A 148 28.42 7.72 41.84
N GLU A 149 29.65 8.20 41.67
CA GLU A 149 30.24 8.50 40.36
C GLU A 149 31.46 7.61 40.10
N TYR A 150 31.59 7.15 38.86
CA TYR A 150 32.63 6.24 38.40
C TYR A 150 33.40 6.89 37.24
N PRO A 151 34.63 7.37 37.47
CA PRO A 151 35.49 7.87 36.41
C PRO A 151 35.79 6.78 35.38
N LEU A 152 35.73 7.15 34.10
CA LEU A 152 36.16 6.27 33.02
C LEU A 152 37.69 6.18 32.93
N PRO A 153 38.24 5.12 32.31
CA PRO A 153 39.68 4.98 32.10
C PRO A 153 40.30 6.17 31.32
N ALA A 154 41.61 6.37 31.47
CA ALA A 154 42.31 7.41 30.74
C ALA A 154 42.36 7.07 29.24
N GLY A 155 41.82 7.94 28.38
CA GLY A 155 41.65 7.69 26.94
C GLY A 155 40.23 7.32 26.53
N SER A 156 39.31 7.28 27.50
CA SER A 156 37.88 7.08 27.34
C SER A 156 37.16 8.41 27.56
N GLY A 157 36.11 8.69 26.79
CA GLY A 157 35.58 10.05 26.78
C GLY A 157 34.34 10.32 25.97
N GLN A 158 33.56 11.24 26.55
CA GLN A 158 32.23 11.61 26.12
C GLN A 158 31.28 10.41 26.06
N PRO A 159 31.02 9.74 27.21
CA PRO A 159 29.95 8.76 27.28
C PRO A 159 28.62 9.44 26.90
N SER A 160 27.85 8.84 25.98
CA SER A 160 26.65 9.45 25.42
C SER A 160 25.38 8.80 25.96
N TYR A 161 24.96 7.65 25.44
CA TYR A 161 23.80 6.92 25.93
C TYR A 161 24.19 5.64 26.67
N ILE A 162 23.28 5.11 27.48
CA ILE A 162 23.51 3.97 28.36
C ILE A 162 22.27 3.09 28.44
N THR A 163 22.48 1.78 28.49
CA THR A 163 21.43 0.77 28.67
C THR A 163 21.90 -0.36 29.58
N THR A 164 20.96 -1.07 30.19
CA THR A 164 21.27 -2.33 30.89
C THR A 164 21.28 -3.47 29.87
N GLY A 165 22.40 -4.19 29.82
CA GLY A 165 22.59 -5.33 28.93
C GLY A 165 22.05 -6.65 29.50
N PRO A 166 21.89 -7.67 28.63
CA PRO A 166 21.38 -8.98 29.01
C PRO A 166 22.33 -9.78 29.91
N ASP A 167 23.59 -9.34 30.03
CA ASP A 167 24.60 -9.90 30.94
C ASP A 167 24.58 -9.27 32.34
N GLY A 168 23.61 -8.39 32.62
CA GLY A 168 23.49 -7.70 33.91
C GLY A 168 24.54 -6.59 34.12
N ASN A 169 25.25 -6.20 33.07
CA ASN A 169 26.16 -5.05 33.08
C ASN A 169 25.50 -3.84 32.41
N LEU A 170 26.06 -2.68 32.66
CA LEU A 170 25.71 -1.45 31.94
C LEU A 170 26.53 -1.38 30.66
N TRP A 171 25.89 -0.99 29.58
CA TRP A 171 26.51 -0.78 28.28
C TRP A 171 26.27 0.65 27.84
N PHE A 172 27.31 1.32 27.37
CA PHE A 172 27.23 2.73 26.98
C PHE A 172 28.07 3.00 25.74
N THR A 173 27.70 4.04 25.01
CA THR A 173 28.46 4.54 23.87
C THR A 173 29.42 5.62 24.32
N GLU A 174 30.59 5.71 23.67
CA GLU A 174 31.53 6.82 23.83
C GLU A 174 31.72 7.49 22.48
N ILE A 175 31.02 8.61 22.28
CA ILE A 175 30.92 9.26 20.96
C ILE A 175 32.27 9.86 20.53
N GLY A 176 33.01 10.45 21.47
CA GLY A 176 34.28 11.14 21.20
C GLY A 176 35.41 10.19 20.83
N ASP A 177 35.48 9.04 21.52
CA ASP A 177 36.55 8.06 21.36
C ASP A 177 36.17 6.86 20.49
N ASN A 178 34.92 6.82 20.02
CA ASN A 178 34.40 5.81 19.12
C ASN A 178 34.52 4.38 19.70
N LEU A 179 34.10 4.25 20.97
CA LEU A 179 34.11 3.01 21.75
C LEU A 179 32.67 2.63 22.16
N ILE A 180 32.48 1.34 22.44
CA ILE A 180 31.38 0.85 23.28
C ILE A 180 31.98 0.44 24.61
N GLY A 181 31.50 1.03 25.70
CA GLY A 181 31.86 0.69 27.06
C GLY A 181 30.91 -0.34 27.66
N ARG A 182 31.44 -1.25 28.46
CA ARG A 182 30.70 -2.17 29.32
C ARG A 182 31.20 -2.03 30.75
N MET A 183 30.33 -1.62 31.66
CA MET A 183 30.63 -1.43 33.07
C MET A 183 29.86 -2.41 33.95
N THR A 184 30.56 -3.11 34.85
CA THR A 184 29.88 -3.88 35.90
C THR A 184 29.21 -2.93 36.89
N PRO A 185 28.13 -3.33 37.61
CA PRO A 185 27.53 -2.48 38.64
C PRO A 185 28.48 -2.07 39.78
N SER A 186 29.64 -2.72 39.89
CA SER A 186 30.72 -2.35 40.82
C SER A 186 31.73 -1.35 40.25
N GLY A 187 31.56 -0.88 39.01
CA GLY A 187 32.38 0.15 38.37
C GLY A 187 33.57 -0.35 37.53
N VAL A 188 33.64 -1.64 37.18
CA VAL A 188 34.74 -2.17 36.34
C VAL A 188 34.38 -2.01 34.87
N VAL A 189 35.20 -1.26 34.12
CA VAL A 189 34.97 -0.94 32.70
C VAL A 189 35.77 -1.85 31.76
N THR A 190 35.14 -2.28 30.67
CA THR A 190 35.76 -2.91 29.49
C THR A 190 35.31 -2.14 28.25
N GLU A 191 36.23 -1.82 27.33
CA GLU A 191 35.93 -1.03 26.13
C GLU A 191 36.17 -1.81 24.84
N PHE A 192 35.34 -1.51 23.83
CA PHE A 192 35.34 -2.17 22.53
C PHE A 192 35.39 -1.12 21.41
N PRO A 193 36.49 -1.04 20.63
CA PRO A 193 36.60 -0.10 19.53
C PRO A 193 35.60 -0.37 18.41
N VAL A 194 34.86 0.65 17.98
CA VAL A 194 33.90 0.53 16.87
C VAL A 194 34.65 0.63 15.52
N PRO A 195 34.58 -0.38 14.63
CA PRO A 195 35.27 -0.33 13.35
C PRO A 195 34.82 0.84 12.45
N GLY A 196 35.76 1.52 11.81
CA GLY A 196 35.45 2.52 10.77
C GLY A 196 35.13 3.94 11.25
N GLY A 197 35.08 4.19 12.56
CA GLY A 197 34.78 5.52 13.09
C GLY A 197 33.30 5.91 12.96
N GLY A 198 33.00 7.18 13.24
CA GLY A 198 31.67 7.77 13.05
C GLY A 198 30.95 8.18 14.33
N GLY A 199 31.44 7.78 15.51
CA GLY A 199 30.87 8.18 16.79
C GLY A 199 29.57 7.43 17.09
N PRO A 200 29.60 6.38 17.93
CA PRO A 200 28.38 5.73 18.37
C PRO A 200 27.56 6.69 19.24
N THR A 201 26.25 6.76 19.03
CA THR A 201 25.35 7.66 19.77
C THR A 201 24.48 6.90 20.74
N ASP A 202 23.44 6.22 20.29
CA ASP A 202 22.52 5.50 21.17
C ASP A 202 22.80 4.00 21.22
N ILE A 203 22.37 3.32 22.29
CA ILE A 203 22.53 1.88 22.50
C ILE A 203 21.34 1.27 23.25
N THR A 204 20.87 0.13 22.78
CA THR A 204 19.75 -0.61 23.36
C THR A 204 19.99 -2.11 23.39
N THR A 205 19.27 -2.83 24.24
CA THR A 205 19.25 -4.30 24.23
C THR A 205 18.26 -4.80 23.18
N GLY A 206 18.74 -5.59 22.22
CA GLY A 206 17.91 -6.19 21.19
C GLY A 206 17.27 -7.51 21.58
N PRO A 207 16.24 -7.94 20.84
CA PRO A 207 15.50 -9.19 21.11
C PRO A 207 16.35 -10.46 20.90
N ASP A 208 17.48 -10.36 20.20
CA ASP A 208 18.42 -11.44 20.01
C ASP A 208 19.44 -11.62 21.17
N GLY A 209 19.27 -10.88 22.26
CA GLY A 209 20.14 -10.93 23.43
C GLY A 209 21.51 -10.26 23.21
N ASN A 210 21.62 -9.36 22.24
CA ASN A 210 22.82 -8.57 21.98
C ASN A 210 22.49 -7.09 22.09
N LEU A 211 23.51 -6.25 22.16
CA LEU A 211 23.36 -4.80 22.20
C LEU A 211 23.41 -4.27 20.77
N TRP A 212 22.54 -3.31 20.48
CA TRP A 212 22.44 -2.64 19.19
C TRP A 212 22.63 -1.16 19.40
N PHE A 213 23.36 -0.50 18.50
CA PHE A 213 23.74 0.90 18.65
C PHE A 213 23.74 1.62 17.31
N THR A 214 23.53 2.93 17.34
CA THR A 214 23.62 3.80 16.15
C THR A 214 25.05 4.33 16.00
N VAL A 215 25.51 4.51 14.75
CA VAL A 215 26.80 5.12 14.42
C VAL A 215 26.56 6.35 13.56
N PHE A 216 26.44 7.50 14.22
CA PHE A 216 25.90 8.75 13.67
C PHE A 216 26.61 9.24 12.41
N GLY A 217 27.91 9.49 12.46
CA GLY A 217 28.72 9.93 11.33
C GLY A 217 29.23 8.77 10.45
N GLY A 218 28.97 7.53 10.86
CA GLY A 218 29.34 6.32 10.12
C GLY A 218 28.22 5.77 9.25
N ASN A 219 27.01 6.32 9.37
CA ASN A 219 25.80 5.95 8.62
C ASN A 219 25.48 4.45 8.74
N ARG A 220 25.61 3.93 9.96
CA ARG A 220 25.50 2.49 10.24
C ARG A 220 24.73 2.22 11.52
N ILE A 221 24.13 1.03 11.57
CA ILE A 221 23.69 0.39 12.80
C ILE A 221 24.73 -0.65 13.20
N GLY A 222 25.21 -0.59 14.43
CA GLY A 222 26.10 -1.54 15.04
C GLY A 222 25.35 -2.57 15.89
N ARG A 223 25.93 -3.76 15.98
CA ARG A 223 25.50 -4.85 16.86
C ARG A 223 26.72 -5.40 17.58
N ILE A 224 26.67 -5.48 18.90
CA ILE A 224 27.74 -6.02 19.73
C ILE A 224 27.21 -7.13 20.63
N THR A 225 27.85 -8.30 20.54
CA THR A 225 27.53 -9.41 21.46
C THR A 225 28.02 -9.10 22.87
N PRO A 226 27.46 -9.71 23.93
CA PRO A 226 27.98 -9.55 25.29
C PRO A 226 29.47 -9.93 25.44
N SER A 227 30.01 -10.71 24.51
CA SER A 227 31.44 -11.06 24.45
C SER A 227 32.34 -10.02 23.77
N GLY A 228 31.77 -8.96 23.19
CA GLY A 228 32.51 -7.86 22.57
C GLY A 228 32.67 -7.95 21.04
N VAL A 229 32.05 -8.93 20.38
CA VAL A 229 32.11 -9.06 18.91
C VAL A 229 31.16 -8.06 18.24
N ILE A 230 31.71 -7.15 17.42
CA ILE A 230 30.97 -6.11 16.70
C ILE A 230 30.70 -6.50 15.24
N THR A 231 29.46 -6.29 14.79
CA THR A 231 29.03 -6.31 13.38
C THR A 231 28.36 -4.97 13.06
N GLN A 232 28.41 -4.52 11.81
CA GLN A 232 27.78 -3.27 11.37
C GLN A 232 26.99 -3.44 10.08
N TYR A 233 25.94 -2.66 9.94
CA TYR A 233 25.00 -2.66 8.82
C TYR A 233 24.87 -1.23 8.29
N ALA A 234 25.10 -1.04 6.99
CA ALA A 234 25.01 0.28 6.36
C ALA A 234 23.55 0.69 6.20
N VAL A 235 23.21 1.90 6.68
CA VAL A 235 21.90 2.50 6.46
C VAL A 235 21.79 2.90 4.98
N PRO A 236 20.69 2.58 4.29
CA PRO A 236 20.49 2.99 2.89
C PRO A 236 20.55 4.52 2.74
N ASP A 237 21.45 5.01 1.88
CA ASP A 237 21.65 6.45 1.72
C ASP A 237 20.57 7.10 0.83
N ASN A 238 20.31 6.51 -0.34
CA ASN A 238 19.35 7.02 -1.33
C ASN A 238 19.52 8.52 -1.69
N GLY A 239 20.69 9.11 -1.43
CA GLY A 239 20.97 10.53 -1.64
C GLY A 239 20.48 11.45 -0.53
N LEU A 240 20.04 10.90 0.61
CA LEU A 240 19.48 11.64 1.75
C LEU A 240 20.51 11.89 2.86
N ALA A 241 21.71 11.32 2.76
CA ALA A 241 22.79 11.42 3.75
C ALA A 241 22.32 10.98 5.16
N PRO A 242 22.08 9.68 5.35
CA PRO A 242 21.51 9.12 6.58
C PRO A 242 22.39 9.46 7.78
N GLN A 243 21.75 9.64 8.93
CA GLN A 243 22.36 10.01 10.19
C GLN A 243 21.56 9.36 11.33
N PRO A 244 21.78 8.05 11.59
CA PRO A 244 21.05 7.34 12.62
C PRO A 244 21.39 7.91 13.99
N GLN A 245 20.36 8.22 14.80
CA GLN A 245 20.51 8.93 16.07
C GLN A 245 20.18 8.01 17.26
N ASP A 246 18.94 7.56 17.38
CA ASP A 246 18.41 6.82 18.52
C ASP A 246 17.90 5.43 18.10
N ILE A 247 17.85 4.43 18.99
CA ILE A 247 17.47 3.05 18.67
C ILE A 247 16.77 2.34 19.83
N VAL A 248 15.69 1.61 19.52
CA VAL A 248 14.92 0.82 20.49
C VAL A 248 14.56 -0.56 19.93
N ALA A 249 14.36 -1.54 20.82
CA ALA A 249 13.72 -2.79 20.44
C ALA A 249 12.22 -2.57 20.18
N GLY A 250 11.75 -3.04 19.02
CA GLY A 250 10.35 -2.90 18.59
C GLY A 250 9.43 -4.02 19.04
N PRO A 251 8.15 -3.95 18.66
CA PRO A 251 7.14 -4.98 18.94
C PRO A 251 7.33 -6.29 18.14
N ASP A 252 8.21 -6.30 17.14
CA ASP A 252 8.24 -7.26 16.04
C ASP A 252 9.60 -7.98 15.90
N ASP A 253 10.23 -8.28 17.04
CA ASP A 253 11.55 -8.92 17.14
C ASP A 253 12.64 -8.21 16.31
N SER A 254 12.46 -6.93 16.02
CA SER A 254 13.38 -6.07 15.27
C SER A 254 13.79 -4.86 16.09
N LEU A 255 14.76 -4.12 15.59
CA LEU A 255 15.18 -2.84 16.17
C LEU A 255 14.66 -1.72 15.29
N TRP A 256 14.28 -0.61 15.91
CA TRP A 256 13.77 0.59 15.25
C TRP A 256 14.65 1.77 15.63
N PHE A 257 14.97 2.62 14.68
CA PHE A 257 15.89 3.73 14.89
C PHE A 257 15.41 4.99 14.19
N THR A 258 15.76 6.16 14.74
CA THR A 258 15.56 7.43 14.07
C THR A 258 16.73 7.74 13.16
N ASP A 259 16.44 8.26 11.97
CA ASP A 259 17.45 8.83 11.08
C ASP A 259 17.19 10.34 10.91
N ARG A 260 18.00 11.12 11.63
CA ARG A 260 17.75 12.53 11.87
C ARG A 260 17.84 13.37 10.59
N ASN A 261 18.85 13.14 9.76
CA ASN A 261 19.10 13.98 8.60
C ASN A 261 18.27 13.56 7.38
N SER A 262 18.00 12.27 7.22
CA SER A 262 17.13 11.79 6.14
C SER A 262 15.65 12.04 6.41
N GLY A 263 15.25 12.27 7.67
CA GLY A 263 13.85 12.46 8.04
C GLY A 263 13.05 11.16 7.90
N GLN A 264 13.63 10.07 8.41
CA GLN A 264 13.05 8.73 8.28
C GLN A 264 13.12 7.97 9.60
N ILE A 265 12.21 7.03 9.78
CA ILE A 265 12.31 5.97 10.77
C ILE A 265 12.88 4.73 10.08
N GLY A 266 13.91 4.14 10.65
CA GLY A 266 14.50 2.90 10.15
C GLY A 266 14.06 1.71 11.00
N ARG A 267 13.92 0.56 10.34
CA ARG A 267 13.70 -0.74 10.98
C ARG A 267 14.80 -1.68 10.52
N ILE A 268 15.44 -2.38 11.45
CA ILE A 268 16.46 -3.38 11.15
C ILE A 268 16.10 -4.71 11.83
N SER A 269 15.99 -5.77 11.03
CA SER A 269 15.83 -7.12 11.56
C SER A 269 17.09 -7.57 12.29
N THR A 270 16.99 -8.55 13.19
CA THR A 270 18.16 -9.14 13.86
C THR A 270 19.15 -9.82 12.91
N SER A 271 18.72 -10.12 11.68
CA SER A 271 19.57 -10.61 10.59
C SER A 271 20.26 -9.49 9.79
N GLY A 272 19.97 -8.22 10.06
CA GLY A 272 20.60 -7.06 9.43
C GLY A 272 19.90 -6.51 8.19
N VAL A 273 18.63 -6.84 7.96
CA VAL A 273 17.86 -6.28 6.83
C VAL A 273 17.23 -4.97 7.26
N ILE A 274 17.54 -3.88 6.54
CA ILE A 274 17.06 -2.52 6.84
C ILE A 274 15.92 -2.12 5.90
N ALA A 275 14.85 -1.59 6.47
CA ALA A 275 13.77 -0.87 5.80
C ALA A 275 13.70 0.57 6.34
N MET A 276 13.33 1.53 5.49
CA MET A 276 13.26 2.96 5.84
C MET A 276 11.86 3.52 5.53
N PHE A 277 11.30 4.24 6.48
CA PHE A 277 9.95 4.82 6.44
C PHE A 277 10.06 6.36 6.45
N PRO A 278 9.70 7.05 5.35
CA PRO A 278 9.77 8.51 5.28
C PRO A 278 8.68 9.16 6.13
N LEU A 279 9.03 10.26 6.82
CA LEU A 279 8.07 11.05 7.59
C LEU A 279 7.15 11.89 6.66
N PRO A 280 5.88 12.12 7.04
CA PRO A 280 4.94 12.97 6.29
C PRO A 280 5.42 14.41 6.15
N SER A 281 5.96 14.99 7.23
CA SER A 281 6.58 16.30 7.18
C SER A 281 8.09 16.19 6.92
N SER A 282 8.59 16.97 5.97
CA SER A 282 10.02 16.99 5.61
C SER A 282 10.92 17.72 6.61
N GLU A 283 10.43 18.02 7.81
CA GLU A 283 11.16 18.75 8.84
C GLU A 283 12.14 17.80 9.54
N ARG A 284 13.32 17.63 8.91
CA ARG A 284 14.43 16.78 9.35
C ARG A 284 14.70 16.90 10.85
N GLY A 285 14.21 15.94 11.64
CA GLY A 285 14.42 16.01 13.08
C GLY A 285 13.79 14.95 13.97
N PRO A 286 13.54 13.68 13.54
CA PRO A 286 13.26 12.63 14.50
C PRO A 286 14.49 12.44 15.39
N TRP A 287 14.27 12.39 16.69
CA TRP A 287 15.33 12.26 17.69
C TRP A 287 15.11 11.00 18.52
N GLY A 288 14.40 11.11 19.65
CA GLY A 288 14.14 9.97 20.52
C GLY A 288 13.13 9.00 19.92
N ILE A 289 13.24 7.72 20.24
CA ILE A 289 12.31 6.67 19.80
C ILE A 289 11.99 5.69 20.93
N THR A 290 10.74 5.24 21.00
CA THR A 290 10.32 4.26 21.99
C THR A 290 9.26 3.33 21.42
N LYS A 291 9.18 2.13 22.00
CA LYS A 291 8.04 1.24 21.81
C LYS A 291 6.89 1.74 22.67
N GLY A 292 5.76 2.04 22.03
CA GLY A 292 4.54 2.50 22.69
C GLY A 292 3.83 1.40 23.49
N PRO A 293 2.90 1.80 24.38
CA PRO A 293 2.05 0.89 25.14
C PRO A 293 0.97 0.19 24.29
N ASP A 294 0.76 0.66 23.07
CA ASP A 294 -0.10 0.14 21.99
C ASP A 294 0.60 -0.89 21.09
N ASP A 295 1.84 -1.27 21.40
CA ASP A 295 2.71 -2.08 20.54
C ASP A 295 3.11 -1.40 19.22
N ASP A 296 2.98 -0.07 19.13
CA ASP A 296 3.45 0.73 18.00
C ASP A 296 4.79 1.42 18.30
N ILE A 297 5.31 2.17 17.32
CA ILE A 297 6.55 2.94 17.49
C ILE A 297 6.22 4.42 17.59
N TRP A 298 6.71 5.04 18.66
CA TRP A 298 6.54 6.46 18.94
C TRP A 298 7.89 7.16 18.91
N PHE A 299 7.94 8.37 18.38
CA PHE A 299 9.19 9.13 18.28
C PHE A 299 8.97 10.61 18.52
N ALA A 300 10.00 11.26 19.06
CA ALA A 300 10.02 12.71 19.28
C ALA A 300 10.57 13.41 18.04
N GLU A 301 9.91 14.50 17.62
CA GLU A 301 10.36 15.34 16.53
C GLU A 301 10.70 16.74 17.04
N THR A 302 11.91 17.18 16.75
CA THR A 302 12.44 18.47 17.24
C THR A 302 11.68 19.72 16.77
N SER A 303 10.75 19.56 15.83
CA SER A 303 9.84 20.55 15.24
C SER A 303 8.52 20.73 16.02
N SER A 304 8.46 20.34 17.29
CA SER A 304 7.25 20.40 18.15
C SER A 304 6.18 19.36 17.79
N PHE A 305 6.58 18.15 17.37
CA PHE A 305 5.67 17.04 17.13
C PHE A 305 6.10 15.79 17.89
N ILE A 306 5.12 14.92 18.15
CA ILE A 306 5.34 13.53 18.52
C ILE A 306 4.76 12.68 17.39
N GLY A 307 5.62 11.89 16.76
CA GLY A 307 5.23 10.99 15.68
C GLY A 307 4.83 9.62 16.19
N HIS A 308 3.89 9.00 15.50
CA HIS A 308 3.34 7.69 15.81
C HIS A 308 3.26 6.84 14.55
N LEU A 309 4.06 5.78 14.52
CA LEU A 309 4.14 4.82 13.45
C LEU A 309 3.33 3.57 13.82
N HIS A 310 2.20 3.38 13.13
CA HIS A 310 1.27 2.28 13.37
C HIS A 310 1.83 0.96 12.82
N LEU A 311 2.06 -0.02 13.69
CA LEU A 311 2.64 -1.34 13.40
C LEU A 311 1.67 -2.51 13.66
N THR A 312 0.53 -2.26 14.31
CA THR A 312 -0.48 -3.30 14.61
C THR A 312 -1.62 -3.42 13.61
N ASP A 313 -1.63 -2.62 12.55
CA ASP A 313 -2.72 -2.64 11.58
C ASP A 313 -2.35 -3.39 10.29
N ALA A 314 -3.34 -4.08 9.71
CA ALA A 314 -3.26 -4.49 8.31
C ALA A 314 -3.69 -3.30 7.45
N ASP A 315 -3.23 -3.22 6.21
CA ASP A 315 -3.64 -2.17 5.26
C ASP A 315 -4.00 -2.90 3.97
N LEU A 316 -5.29 -3.11 3.76
CA LEU A 316 -5.82 -3.77 2.58
C LEU A 316 -5.98 -2.73 1.47
N ALA A 317 -5.59 -3.11 0.26
CA ALA A 317 -5.82 -2.32 -0.93
C ALA A 317 -6.39 -3.21 -2.03
N VAL A 318 -7.24 -2.64 -2.87
CA VAL A 318 -7.73 -3.31 -4.07
C VAL A 318 -7.22 -2.59 -5.33
N ALA A 319 -6.85 -3.38 -6.33
CA ALA A 319 -6.68 -2.91 -7.70
C ALA A 319 -7.66 -3.65 -8.59
N LYS A 320 -8.23 -2.93 -9.58
CA LYS A 320 -9.15 -3.47 -10.57
C LYS A 320 -8.60 -3.13 -11.95
N SER A 321 -8.72 -4.08 -12.87
CA SER A 321 -8.41 -3.90 -14.28
C SER A 321 -9.30 -4.80 -15.11
N ASP A 322 -9.73 -4.37 -16.28
CA ASP A 322 -10.33 -5.25 -17.26
C ASP A 322 -9.24 -5.88 -18.15
N THR A 323 -9.55 -7.07 -18.65
CA THR A 323 -8.66 -7.84 -19.52
C THR A 323 -9.48 -8.35 -20.69
N GLY A 324 -8.96 -8.19 -21.91
CA GLY A 324 -9.67 -8.49 -23.15
C GLY A 324 -9.52 -7.36 -24.17
N SER A 325 -10.48 -7.25 -25.07
CA SER A 325 -10.64 -6.09 -25.93
C SER A 325 -11.29 -4.95 -25.14
N ASP A 326 -10.62 -3.80 -25.10
CA ASP A 326 -11.18 -2.51 -24.71
C ASP A 326 -10.90 -1.53 -25.86
N PRO A 327 -11.92 -1.05 -26.59
CA PRO A 327 -13.36 -1.27 -26.36
C PRO A 327 -13.82 -2.73 -26.50
N VAL A 328 -14.82 -3.12 -25.72
CA VAL A 328 -15.57 -4.38 -25.88
C VAL A 328 -16.82 -4.12 -26.73
N VAL A 329 -17.20 -5.06 -27.59
CA VAL A 329 -18.44 -4.91 -28.38
C VAL A 329 -19.63 -5.39 -27.55
N GLU A 330 -20.75 -4.68 -27.62
CA GLU A 330 -22.02 -5.09 -27.02
C GLU A 330 -22.35 -6.57 -27.33
N GLY A 331 -22.76 -7.31 -26.31
CA GLY A 331 -23.02 -8.75 -26.34
C GLY A 331 -21.78 -9.62 -26.09
N GLN A 332 -20.57 -9.05 -26.08
CA GLN A 332 -19.34 -9.78 -25.74
C GLN A 332 -19.02 -9.74 -24.25
N ASN A 333 -18.18 -10.67 -23.82
CA ASN A 333 -17.73 -10.77 -22.43
C ASN A 333 -16.51 -9.88 -22.17
N VAL A 334 -16.54 -9.15 -21.06
CA VAL A 334 -15.40 -8.51 -20.42
C VAL A 334 -15.01 -9.29 -19.16
N THR A 335 -13.72 -9.40 -18.87
CA THR A 335 -13.23 -10.05 -17.64
C THR A 335 -12.47 -9.05 -16.79
N TYR A 336 -13.00 -8.75 -15.61
CA TYR A 336 -12.36 -7.94 -14.58
C TYR A 336 -11.47 -8.80 -13.71
N THR A 337 -10.26 -8.32 -13.44
CA THR A 337 -9.33 -8.88 -12.45
C THR A 337 -9.27 -7.95 -11.25
N LEU A 338 -9.65 -8.47 -10.08
CA LEU A 338 -9.57 -7.81 -8.78
C LEU A 338 -8.38 -8.35 -8.02
N THR A 339 -7.47 -7.50 -7.56
CA THR A 339 -6.30 -7.89 -6.77
C THR A 339 -6.35 -7.23 -5.39
N ALA A 340 -6.57 -8.03 -4.35
CA ALA A 340 -6.39 -7.60 -2.97
C ALA A 340 -4.90 -7.67 -2.60
N THR A 341 -4.39 -6.67 -1.91
CA THR A 341 -3.03 -6.61 -1.37
C THR A 341 -3.07 -6.18 0.08
N ASN A 342 -2.26 -6.78 0.94
CA ASN A 342 -2.03 -6.28 2.29
C ASN A 342 -0.70 -5.53 2.31
N ASN A 343 -0.74 -4.20 2.33
CA ASN A 343 0.41 -3.31 2.45
C ASN A 343 0.89 -3.18 3.89
N GLY A 344 0.04 -3.52 4.86
CA GLY A 344 0.33 -3.37 6.29
C GLY A 344 1.28 -4.44 6.84
N PRO A 345 1.91 -4.17 7.99
CA PRO A 345 2.85 -5.10 8.63
C PRO A 345 2.17 -6.29 9.34
N GLN A 346 0.86 -6.22 9.62
CA GLN A 346 0.11 -7.34 10.22
C GLN A 346 -0.55 -8.24 9.18
N THR A 347 -0.87 -9.48 9.58
CA THR A 347 -1.65 -10.40 8.76
C THR A 347 -3.14 -10.03 8.82
N ALA A 348 -3.77 -9.84 7.65
CA ALA A 348 -5.21 -9.62 7.55
C ALA A 348 -5.95 -10.96 7.54
N GLU A 349 -7.00 -11.08 8.36
CA GLU A 349 -7.90 -12.24 8.38
C GLU A 349 -9.29 -11.87 7.86
N GLY A 350 -10.01 -12.86 7.31
CA GLY A 350 -11.37 -12.66 6.82
C GLY A 350 -11.47 -11.73 5.61
N VAL A 351 -10.42 -11.64 4.79
CA VAL A 351 -10.34 -10.74 3.63
C VAL A 351 -11.37 -11.15 2.58
N VAL A 352 -12.16 -10.18 2.13
CA VAL A 352 -13.23 -10.33 1.13
C VAL A 352 -13.12 -9.20 0.10
N LEU A 353 -13.21 -9.56 -1.17
CA LEU A 353 -13.43 -8.62 -2.27
C LEU A 353 -14.93 -8.56 -2.59
N GLN A 354 -15.45 -7.38 -2.83
CA GLN A 354 -16.85 -7.16 -3.21
C GLN A 354 -16.93 -6.25 -4.43
N ASP A 355 -17.75 -6.64 -5.40
CA ASP A 355 -17.92 -5.92 -6.66
C ASP A 355 -19.42 -5.81 -6.98
N THR A 356 -19.92 -4.61 -7.26
CA THR A 356 -21.32 -4.40 -7.63
C THR A 356 -21.38 -4.03 -9.10
N LEU A 357 -21.76 -5.00 -9.94
CA LEU A 357 -21.77 -4.82 -11.38
C LEU A 357 -22.76 -3.71 -11.77
N PRO A 358 -22.31 -2.60 -12.39
CA PRO A 358 -23.18 -1.51 -12.81
C PRO A 358 -24.17 -1.92 -13.91
N ALA A 359 -25.13 -1.05 -14.19
CA ALA A 359 -25.96 -1.18 -15.39
C ALA A 359 -25.07 -1.20 -16.64
N GLY A 360 -25.43 -2.03 -17.63
CA GLY A 360 -24.59 -2.29 -18.81
C GLY A 360 -23.72 -3.54 -18.69
N LEU A 361 -23.66 -4.18 -17.51
CA LEU A 361 -22.98 -5.46 -17.31
C LEU A 361 -23.93 -6.53 -16.74
N GLN A 362 -23.80 -7.75 -17.25
CA GLN A 362 -24.53 -8.92 -16.76
C GLN A 362 -23.56 -10.03 -16.34
N PHE A 363 -23.69 -10.54 -15.11
CA PHE A 363 -22.81 -11.59 -14.58
C PHE A 363 -22.85 -12.87 -15.42
N VAL A 364 -21.67 -13.44 -15.72
CA VAL A 364 -21.51 -14.73 -16.41
C VAL A 364 -20.86 -15.76 -15.50
N SER A 365 -19.68 -15.46 -14.96
CA SER A 365 -18.93 -16.39 -14.10
C SER A 365 -17.90 -15.65 -13.25
N ALA A 366 -17.36 -16.32 -12.23
CA ALA A 366 -16.27 -15.80 -11.42
C ALA A 366 -15.33 -16.92 -10.95
N SER A 367 -14.16 -16.50 -10.47
CA SER A 367 -13.16 -17.39 -9.84
C SER A 367 -13.74 -18.23 -8.70
N PRO A 368 -13.17 -19.42 -8.42
CA PRO A 368 -13.54 -20.20 -7.24
C PRO A 368 -13.45 -19.38 -5.94
N GLY A 369 -14.45 -19.53 -5.07
CA GLY A 369 -14.58 -18.74 -3.84
C GLY A 369 -15.34 -17.42 -4.01
N CYS A 370 -15.84 -17.14 -5.21
CA CYS A 370 -16.76 -16.04 -5.49
C CYS A 370 -18.22 -16.52 -5.60
N THR A 371 -19.16 -15.70 -5.16
CA THR A 371 -20.61 -15.92 -5.26
C THR A 371 -21.31 -14.66 -5.71
N ALA A 372 -22.10 -14.74 -6.78
CA ALA A 372 -23.01 -13.69 -7.21
C ALA A 372 -24.33 -13.76 -6.44
N ALA A 373 -24.88 -12.60 -6.07
CA ALA A 373 -26.12 -12.50 -5.32
C ALA A 373 -27.37 -12.80 -6.16
N GLY A 374 -27.27 -12.68 -7.49
CA GLY A 374 -28.40 -12.81 -8.42
C GLY A 374 -29.40 -11.66 -8.27
N THR A 375 -28.92 -10.49 -7.84
CA THR A 375 -29.72 -9.25 -7.70
C THR A 375 -29.53 -8.34 -8.90
N THR A 376 -30.25 -7.20 -8.94
CA THR A 376 -30.04 -6.16 -9.96
C THR A 376 -29.90 -4.79 -9.26
N PRO A 377 -28.71 -4.17 -9.25
CA PRO A 377 -27.44 -4.68 -9.79
C PRO A 377 -26.96 -5.95 -9.07
N ASP A 378 -26.20 -6.79 -9.77
CA ASP A 378 -25.67 -8.03 -9.21
C ASP A 378 -24.42 -7.73 -8.38
N VAL A 379 -24.33 -8.33 -7.19
CA VAL A 379 -23.24 -8.13 -6.26
C VAL A 379 -22.44 -9.42 -6.18
N VAL A 380 -21.17 -9.37 -6.58
CA VAL A 380 -20.25 -10.50 -6.55
C VAL A 380 -19.34 -10.35 -5.34
N THR A 381 -19.40 -11.34 -4.44
CA THR A 381 -18.57 -11.39 -3.23
C THR A 381 -17.57 -12.54 -3.33
N CYS A 382 -16.28 -12.25 -3.14
CA CYS A 382 -15.19 -13.19 -3.30
C CYS A 382 -14.35 -13.32 -2.01
N GLY A 383 -14.32 -14.51 -1.42
CA GLY A 383 -13.48 -14.80 -0.26
C GLY A 383 -12.00 -14.96 -0.62
N ILE A 384 -11.12 -14.21 0.04
CA ILE A 384 -9.66 -14.39 0.01
C ILE A 384 -9.19 -15.20 1.22
N GLY A 385 -9.76 -14.93 2.42
CA GLY A 385 -9.37 -15.61 3.66
C GLY A 385 -8.28 -14.83 4.39
N THR A 386 -7.08 -15.39 4.48
CA THR A 386 -5.95 -14.76 5.19
C THR A 386 -4.95 -14.19 4.19
N LEU A 387 -4.48 -12.97 4.42
CA LEU A 387 -3.46 -12.29 3.61
C LEU A 387 -2.34 -11.78 4.51
N THR A 388 -1.19 -12.45 4.49
CA THR A 388 -0.01 -12.06 5.27
C THR A 388 0.54 -10.70 4.80
N ALA A 389 1.28 -10.02 5.65
CA ALA A 389 1.94 -8.75 5.33
C ALA A 389 2.69 -8.81 3.98
N GLY A 390 2.44 -7.83 3.11
CA GLY A 390 3.02 -7.70 1.77
C GLY A 390 2.49 -8.68 0.71
N ALA A 391 1.56 -9.58 1.05
CA ALA A 391 1.02 -10.56 0.10
C ALA A 391 -0.13 -9.97 -0.73
N SER A 392 -0.35 -10.53 -1.92
CA SER A 392 -1.48 -10.20 -2.80
C SER A 392 -2.19 -11.46 -3.28
N ALA A 393 -3.50 -11.36 -3.51
CA ALA A 393 -4.32 -12.43 -4.07
C ALA A 393 -5.35 -11.85 -5.05
N ALA A 394 -5.53 -12.53 -6.20
CA ALA A 394 -6.42 -12.07 -7.26
C ALA A 394 -7.66 -12.97 -7.42
N ARG A 395 -8.74 -12.37 -7.92
CA ARG A 395 -9.99 -13.01 -8.35
C ARG A 395 -10.45 -12.39 -9.66
N THR A 396 -11.09 -13.19 -10.50
CA THR A 396 -11.67 -12.72 -11.76
C THR A 396 -13.18 -12.80 -11.74
N ILE A 397 -13.82 -11.83 -12.40
CA ILE A 397 -15.26 -11.75 -12.64
C ILE A 397 -15.46 -11.51 -14.14
N THR A 398 -16.22 -12.38 -14.80
CA THR A 398 -16.59 -12.23 -16.21
C THR A 398 -18.05 -11.80 -16.30
N ALA A 399 -18.29 -10.73 -17.06
CA ALA A 399 -19.62 -10.18 -17.32
C ALA A 399 -19.80 -9.91 -18.82
N THR A 400 -21.03 -9.99 -19.31
CA THR A 400 -21.39 -9.60 -20.68
C THR A 400 -21.73 -8.11 -20.69
N ALA A 401 -21.17 -7.36 -21.65
CA ALA A 401 -21.55 -5.97 -21.89
C ALA A 401 -22.91 -5.94 -22.62
N THR A 402 -23.92 -5.27 -22.07
CA THR A 402 -25.31 -5.35 -22.56
C THR A 402 -25.78 -4.12 -23.32
N THR A 403 -25.03 -3.02 -23.26
CA THR A 403 -25.43 -1.74 -23.86
C THR A 403 -24.18 -0.97 -24.27
N GLU A 404 -24.21 -0.32 -25.44
CA GLU A 404 -23.21 0.69 -25.82
C GLU A 404 -23.21 1.83 -24.80
N ASP A 405 -22.12 1.96 -24.06
CA ASP A 405 -21.88 3.04 -23.10
C ASP A 405 -20.42 2.99 -22.63
N VAL A 406 -20.01 4.00 -21.85
CA VAL A 406 -18.81 3.93 -21.03
C VAL A 406 -19.20 3.40 -19.65
N VAL A 407 -18.83 2.16 -19.35
CA VAL A 407 -19.14 1.51 -18.08
C VAL A 407 -18.05 1.83 -17.07
N VAL A 408 -18.46 2.37 -15.92
CA VAL A 408 -17.58 2.63 -14.77
C VAL A 408 -17.88 1.61 -13.69
N ASP A 409 -16.97 0.67 -13.48
CA ASP A 409 -17.14 -0.47 -12.56
C ASP A 409 -16.24 -0.32 -11.34
N THR A 410 -16.78 -0.51 -10.14
CA THR A 410 -16.08 -0.24 -8.86
C THR A 410 -16.16 -1.43 -7.92
N ALA A 411 -15.00 -1.87 -7.45
CA ALA A 411 -14.86 -2.92 -6.46
C ALA A 411 -14.26 -2.38 -5.16
N GLY A 412 -14.52 -3.10 -4.06
CA GLY A 412 -13.94 -2.85 -2.74
C GLY A 412 -13.29 -4.08 -2.13
N VAL A 413 -12.44 -3.85 -1.13
CA VAL A 413 -11.87 -4.88 -0.24
C VAL A 413 -12.22 -4.55 1.21
N ALA A 414 -12.39 -5.59 2.03
CA ALA A 414 -12.56 -5.47 3.48
C ALA A 414 -11.99 -6.69 4.20
N GLY A 415 -11.72 -6.57 5.49
CA GLY A 415 -11.26 -7.65 6.38
C GLY A 415 -11.87 -7.57 7.77
N ALA A 416 -11.48 -8.50 8.65
CA ALA A 416 -11.88 -8.53 10.06
C ALA A 416 -10.95 -7.73 11.01
N VAL A 417 -10.04 -6.95 10.42
CA VAL A 417 -8.96 -6.21 11.10
C VAL A 417 -9.12 -4.70 10.85
N SER A 418 -8.51 -3.87 11.70
CA SER A 418 -8.45 -2.42 11.49
C SER A 418 -7.65 -2.11 10.22
N ASP A 419 -8.12 -1.16 9.43
CA ASP A 419 -7.48 -0.66 8.21
C ASP A 419 -7.23 0.85 8.34
N PRO A 420 -5.97 1.32 8.34
CA PRO A 420 -5.64 2.72 8.56
C PRO A 420 -5.74 3.56 7.28
N ALA A 421 -5.91 2.95 6.10
CA ALA A 421 -5.77 3.61 4.81
C ALA A 421 -7.01 3.52 3.90
N PRO A 422 -8.24 3.83 4.37
CA PRO A 422 -9.50 3.48 3.68
C PRO A 422 -9.70 4.08 2.27
N ALA A 423 -8.83 4.99 1.84
CA ALA A 423 -8.84 5.53 0.48
C ALA A 423 -8.39 4.51 -0.59
N ASN A 424 -7.63 3.47 -0.23
CA ASN A 424 -7.15 2.43 -1.14
C ASN A 424 -8.02 1.14 -1.10
N ASP A 425 -9.07 1.13 -0.27
CA ASP A 425 -10.04 0.04 -0.13
C ASP A 425 -11.00 -0.08 -1.32
N THR A 426 -10.96 0.87 -2.26
CA THR A 426 -11.79 0.85 -3.46
C THR A 426 -10.96 1.10 -4.71
N ALA A 427 -11.34 0.44 -5.81
CA ALA A 427 -10.74 0.64 -7.12
C ALA A 427 -11.83 0.65 -8.20
N THR A 428 -11.67 1.58 -9.13
CA THR A 428 -12.59 1.79 -10.25
C THR A 428 -11.86 1.53 -11.56
N GLU A 429 -12.54 0.86 -12.48
CA GLU A 429 -12.09 0.63 -13.86
C GLU A 429 -13.12 1.16 -14.84
N THR A 430 -12.67 1.65 -15.99
CA THR A 430 -13.55 2.17 -17.05
C THR A 430 -13.43 1.30 -18.30
N THR A 431 -14.53 0.67 -18.70
CA THR A 431 -14.59 -0.15 -19.91
C THR A 431 -15.42 0.57 -20.96
N THR A 432 -14.87 0.75 -22.16
CA THR A 432 -15.63 1.31 -23.29
C THR A 432 -16.40 0.19 -23.97
N VAL A 433 -17.71 0.35 -24.14
CA VAL A 433 -18.55 -0.59 -24.89
C VAL A 433 -18.95 0.03 -26.22
N ASP A 434 -18.49 -0.55 -27.33
CA ASP A 434 -18.90 -0.16 -28.67
C ASP A 434 -20.19 -0.88 -29.08
N ALA A 435 -21.08 -0.20 -29.79
CA ALA A 435 -22.27 -0.84 -30.37
C ALA A 435 -21.91 -1.89 -31.43
N VAL A 436 -22.78 -2.87 -31.60
CA VAL A 436 -22.71 -3.80 -32.73
C VAL A 436 -22.95 -3.02 -34.04
N THR A 437 -22.08 -3.22 -35.02
CA THR A 437 -22.20 -2.58 -36.34
C THR A 437 -22.72 -3.55 -37.40
N CYS A 438 -23.36 -3.02 -38.44
CA CYS A 438 -23.76 -3.76 -39.63
C CYS A 438 -22.94 -3.25 -40.82
N PHE A 439 -22.18 -4.13 -41.48
CA PHE A 439 -21.20 -3.75 -42.52
C PHE A 439 -20.21 -2.64 -42.09
N GLY A 440 -19.92 -2.52 -40.79
CA GLY A 440 -19.04 -1.48 -40.24
C GLY A 440 -19.72 -0.12 -40.02
N GLU A 441 -21.03 -0.03 -40.20
CA GLU A 441 -21.83 1.16 -39.92
C GLU A 441 -22.74 0.99 -38.70
N GLN A 442 -22.99 2.10 -37.99
CA GLN A 442 -23.89 2.15 -36.84
C GLN A 442 -25.35 1.99 -37.29
N PRO A 443 -26.12 1.08 -36.70
CA PRO A 443 -27.51 0.85 -37.10
C PRO A 443 -28.43 2.02 -36.74
N THR A 444 -29.32 2.38 -37.66
CA THR A 444 -30.41 3.34 -37.46
C THR A 444 -31.68 2.65 -36.93
N ILE A 445 -31.82 1.34 -37.17
CA ILE A 445 -32.92 0.51 -36.72
C ILE A 445 -32.34 -0.76 -36.09
N VAL A 446 -32.71 -1.04 -34.84
CA VAL A 446 -32.20 -2.20 -34.09
C VAL A 446 -33.37 -3.05 -33.60
N GLY A 447 -33.30 -4.35 -33.90
CA GLY A 447 -34.21 -5.37 -33.39
C GLY A 447 -33.87 -5.81 -31.96
N THR A 448 -34.62 -6.77 -31.47
CA THR A 448 -34.43 -7.47 -30.20
C THR A 448 -33.73 -8.82 -30.45
N PRO A 449 -33.25 -9.52 -29.40
CA PRO A 449 -32.74 -10.89 -29.56
C PRO A 449 -33.82 -11.97 -29.83
N GLY A 450 -35.05 -11.59 -30.20
CA GLY A 450 -36.13 -12.51 -30.49
C GLY A 450 -36.73 -12.24 -31.87
N ASN A 451 -37.67 -13.07 -32.31
CA ASN A 451 -38.25 -12.96 -33.65
C ASN A 451 -38.97 -11.62 -33.86
N ASP A 452 -38.42 -10.77 -34.70
CA ASP A 452 -38.89 -9.43 -34.97
C ASP A 452 -39.54 -9.28 -36.34
N GLN A 453 -40.43 -8.29 -36.44
CA GLN A 453 -40.96 -7.82 -37.71
C GLN A 453 -40.53 -6.37 -37.91
N ILE A 454 -39.53 -6.18 -38.77
CA ILE A 454 -38.89 -4.88 -38.98
C ILE A 454 -39.29 -4.34 -40.35
N ASN A 455 -39.81 -3.11 -40.38
CA ASN A 455 -40.03 -2.37 -41.62
C ASN A 455 -39.20 -1.10 -41.55
N GLY A 456 -38.27 -0.92 -42.49
CA GLY A 456 -37.50 0.31 -42.65
C GLY A 456 -38.30 1.38 -43.38
N THR A 457 -37.59 2.38 -43.87
CA THR A 457 -38.15 3.59 -44.45
C THR A 457 -37.86 3.67 -45.95
N PRO A 458 -38.41 4.67 -46.67
CA PRO A 458 -38.00 4.94 -48.06
C PRO A 458 -36.65 5.67 -48.19
N ALA A 459 -35.84 5.74 -47.13
CA ALA A 459 -34.51 6.35 -47.14
C ALA A 459 -33.48 5.28 -46.77
N ARG A 460 -32.19 5.55 -47.05
CA ARG A 460 -31.09 4.67 -46.64
C ARG A 460 -31.13 4.39 -45.14
N ASP A 461 -31.34 3.14 -44.80
CA ASP A 461 -31.37 2.60 -43.44
C ASP A 461 -30.17 1.66 -43.18
N VAL A 462 -29.79 1.56 -41.90
CA VAL A 462 -28.83 0.55 -41.42
C VAL A 462 -29.57 -0.27 -40.35
N ILE A 463 -29.88 -1.52 -40.65
CA ILE A 463 -30.73 -2.38 -39.85
C ILE A 463 -29.90 -3.51 -39.24
N LEU A 464 -30.01 -3.67 -37.92
CA LEU A 464 -29.44 -4.81 -37.20
C LEU A 464 -30.56 -5.53 -36.43
N ALA A 465 -30.99 -6.70 -36.88
CA ALA A 465 -32.09 -7.42 -36.25
C ALA A 465 -31.68 -8.17 -34.98
N ARG A 466 -30.41 -8.59 -34.92
CA ARG A 466 -29.72 -9.26 -33.81
C ARG A 466 -29.89 -10.77 -33.84
N GLY A 467 -30.96 -11.34 -33.31
CA GLY A 467 -31.10 -12.79 -33.34
C GLY A 467 -32.54 -13.20 -33.10
N GLY A 468 -32.85 -14.47 -33.35
CA GLY A 468 -34.23 -14.90 -33.56
C GLY A 468 -34.54 -14.98 -35.05
N ASN A 469 -35.71 -15.50 -35.41
CA ASN A 469 -36.11 -15.64 -36.81
C ASN A 469 -36.87 -14.39 -37.24
N ASP A 470 -36.21 -13.52 -37.98
CA ASP A 470 -36.69 -12.17 -38.24
C ASP A 470 -37.36 -12.05 -39.61
N THR A 471 -38.32 -11.13 -39.72
CA THR A 471 -38.94 -10.73 -40.99
C THR A 471 -38.66 -9.26 -41.21
N ILE A 472 -37.80 -8.96 -42.18
CA ILE A 472 -37.28 -7.63 -42.44
C ILE A 472 -37.64 -7.18 -43.85
N ASN A 473 -38.16 -5.95 -43.96
CA ASN A 473 -38.31 -5.23 -45.21
C ASN A 473 -37.66 -3.86 -45.03
N SER A 474 -36.49 -3.61 -45.61
CA SER A 474 -35.78 -2.34 -45.37
C SER A 474 -36.40 -1.17 -46.11
N GLY A 475 -37.05 -1.39 -47.25
CA GLY A 475 -37.98 -0.43 -47.84
C GLY A 475 -37.52 0.01 -49.21
N ALA A 476 -37.13 1.26 -49.38
CA ALA A 476 -36.53 1.75 -50.61
C ALA A 476 -35.35 2.64 -50.23
N GLY A 477 -34.31 2.72 -51.05
CA GLY A 477 -33.05 3.35 -50.65
C GLY A 477 -31.89 2.38 -50.81
N ASP A 478 -30.68 2.83 -50.52
CA ASP A 478 -29.48 1.99 -50.55
C ASP A 478 -29.17 1.53 -49.12
N ASP A 479 -29.82 0.46 -48.68
CA ASP A 479 -29.89 0.02 -47.28
C ASP A 479 -28.76 -0.96 -46.91
N LEU A 480 -28.48 -1.08 -45.61
CA LEU A 480 -27.59 -2.10 -45.05
C LEU A 480 -28.35 -2.90 -44.01
N VAL A 481 -28.48 -4.22 -44.18
CA VAL A 481 -29.29 -5.08 -43.31
C VAL A 481 -28.49 -6.28 -42.83
N CYS A 482 -28.49 -6.50 -41.52
CA CYS A 482 -27.89 -7.67 -40.88
C CYS A 482 -28.95 -8.38 -40.03
N GLY A 483 -29.31 -9.61 -40.42
CA GLY A 483 -30.25 -10.48 -39.68
C GLY A 483 -29.64 -10.95 -38.35
N GLY A 484 -28.53 -11.67 -38.44
CA GLY A 484 -27.82 -12.23 -37.30
C GLY A 484 -28.10 -13.73 -37.16
N PRO A 485 -28.09 -14.33 -35.96
CA PRO A 485 -28.41 -15.74 -35.80
C PRO A 485 -29.93 -16.00 -35.77
N GLY A 486 -30.40 -16.89 -36.63
CA GLY A 486 -31.80 -17.26 -36.79
C GLY A 486 -32.08 -17.62 -38.25
N ALA A 487 -33.28 -18.14 -38.53
CA ALA A 487 -33.74 -18.34 -39.91
C ALA A 487 -34.54 -17.10 -40.34
N ASP A 488 -33.89 -16.21 -41.07
CA ASP A 488 -34.38 -14.87 -41.36
C ASP A 488 -35.02 -14.75 -42.75
N SER A 489 -35.97 -13.83 -42.88
CA SER A 489 -36.62 -13.48 -44.14
C SER A 489 -36.42 -11.99 -44.40
N ILE A 490 -35.45 -11.64 -45.25
CA ILE A 490 -35.01 -10.27 -45.48
C ILE A 490 -35.29 -9.85 -46.92
N THR A 491 -35.89 -8.67 -47.09
CA THR A 491 -36.08 -7.98 -48.37
C THR A 491 -35.45 -6.59 -48.30
N GLY A 492 -34.48 -6.29 -49.17
CA GLY A 492 -33.86 -4.97 -49.31
C GLY A 492 -34.86 -3.95 -49.86
N GLY A 493 -35.33 -4.21 -51.08
CA GLY A 493 -36.31 -3.36 -51.74
C GLY A 493 -35.66 -2.59 -52.89
N PRO A 494 -36.29 -1.55 -53.45
CA PRO A 494 -35.69 -0.84 -54.57
C PRO A 494 -34.52 0.05 -54.13
N GLY A 495 -33.36 -0.12 -54.75
CA GLY A 495 -32.11 0.61 -54.47
C GLY A 495 -30.94 -0.37 -54.36
N ASN A 496 -29.71 0.13 -54.15
CA ASN A 496 -28.52 -0.72 -54.10
C ASN A 496 -28.21 -1.14 -52.66
N ASP A 497 -28.64 -2.33 -52.28
CA ASP A 497 -28.68 -2.79 -50.89
C ASP A 497 -27.52 -3.72 -50.53
N GLY A 498 -27.12 -3.70 -49.26
CA GLY A 498 -26.23 -4.68 -48.63
C GLY A 498 -27.00 -5.53 -47.63
N VAL A 499 -27.19 -6.82 -47.89
CA VAL A 499 -27.98 -7.73 -47.05
C VAL A 499 -27.11 -8.88 -46.56
N ALA A 500 -27.08 -9.12 -45.24
CA ALA A 500 -26.45 -10.26 -44.61
C ALA A 500 -27.48 -11.03 -43.77
N GLY A 501 -27.67 -12.32 -44.08
CA GLY A 501 -28.52 -13.22 -43.31
C GLY A 501 -27.91 -13.51 -41.94
N GLY A 502 -26.72 -14.11 -41.94
CA GLY A 502 -25.95 -14.36 -40.73
C GLY A 502 -25.83 -15.86 -40.48
N GLY A 503 -26.55 -16.38 -39.50
CA GLY A 503 -26.46 -17.81 -39.17
C GLY A 503 -27.83 -18.46 -39.03
N GLY A 504 -28.15 -19.40 -39.90
CA GLY A 504 -29.41 -20.11 -39.97
C GLY A 504 -29.78 -20.33 -41.44
N ASP A 505 -30.97 -20.84 -41.70
CA ASP A 505 -31.42 -21.08 -43.08
C ASP A 505 -32.21 -19.85 -43.55
N ASP A 506 -31.58 -18.96 -44.30
CA ASP A 506 -32.12 -17.63 -44.59
C ASP A 506 -32.80 -17.52 -45.96
N ILE A 507 -33.77 -16.60 -46.07
CA ILE A 507 -34.39 -16.17 -47.33
C ILE A 507 -34.06 -14.69 -47.53
N LEU A 508 -33.17 -14.40 -48.46
CA LEU A 508 -32.63 -13.06 -48.69
C LEU A 508 -32.96 -12.57 -50.09
N ARG A 509 -33.53 -11.37 -50.21
CA ARG A 509 -33.90 -10.76 -51.49
C ARG A 509 -33.36 -9.34 -51.59
N GLY A 510 -32.49 -9.10 -52.57
CA GLY A 510 -32.03 -7.77 -52.98
C GLY A 510 -33.20 -6.91 -53.43
N SER A 511 -33.95 -7.40 -54.43
CA SER A 511 -35.04 -6.67 -55.14
C SER A 511 -34.42 -5.78 -56.24
N PRO A 512 -35.11 -4.80 -56.88
CA PRO A 512 -34.47 -4.06 -57.97
C PRO A 512 -33.34 -3.12 -57.52
N GLY A 513 -32.12 -3.34 -58.01
CA GLY A 513 -30.92 -2.57 -57.70
C GLY A 513 -29.65 -3.35 -58.04
N ASP A 514 -28.47 -2.72 -57.91
CA ASP A 514 -27.20 -3.45 -57.93
C ASP A 514 -26.82 -3.81 -56.48
N ASP A 515 -27.16 -5.03 -56.04
CA ASP A 515 -27.15 -5.42 -54.63
C ASP A 515 -25.94 -6.27 -54.22
N THR A 516 -25.65 -6.33 -52.92
CA THR A 516 -24.73 -7.30 -52.32
C THR A 516 -25.46 -8.11 -51.25
N VAL A 517 -25.61 -9.42 -51.48
CA VAL A 517 -26.36 -10.31 -50.58
C VAL A 517 -25.46 -11.46 -50.12
N THR A 518 -25.33 -11.63 -48.80
CA THR A 518 -24.54 -12.70 -48.19
C THR A 518 -25.43 -13.57 -47.30
N GLY A 519 -25.46 -14.87 -47.55
CA GLY A 519 -26.21 -15.87 -46.75
C GLY A 519 -25.59 -16.03 -45.38
N GLY A 520 -24.41 -16.64 -45.35
CA GLY A 520 -23.66 -16.85 -44.12
C GLY A 520 -23.56 -18.34 -43.84
N THR A 521 -23.81 -18.78 -42.62
CA THR A 521 -23.82 -20.22 -42.29
C THR A 521 -25.23 -20.77 -42.30
N GLY A 522 -25.48 -21.86 -43.02
CA GLY A 522 -26.79 -22.52 -43.08
C GLY A 522 -27.20 -22.76 -44.53
N ASP A 523 -28.40 -23.28 -44.77
CA ASP A 523 -28.88 -23.54 -46.13
C ASP A 523 -29.72 -22.35 -46.64
N ASP A 524 -29.08 -21.44 -47.39
CA ASP A 524 -29.66 -20.14 -47.73
C ASP A 524 -30.31 -20.07 -49.11
N SER A 525 -31.32 -19.21 -49.26
CA SER A 525 -31.98 -18.87 -50.53
C SER A 525 -31.82 -17.39 -50.85
N LEU A 526 -30.95 -17.07 -51.82
CA LEU A 526 -30.61 -15.69 -52.20
C LEU A 526 -31.23 -15.33 -53.55
N PHE A 527 -31.84 -14.15 -53.63
CA PHE A 527 -32.44 -13.58 -54.84
C PHE A 527 -31.87 -12.17 -55.08
N GLY A 528 -31.15 -11.95 -56.17
CA GLY A 528 -30.74 -10.61 -56.61
C GLY A 528 -31.92 -9.82 -57.16
N ASP A 529 -32.69 -10.47 -58.04
CA ASP A 529 -33.76 -9.87 -58.84
C ASP A 529 -33.20 -9.00 -59.97
N ALA A 530 -33.44 -7.69 -60.04
CA ALA A 530 -33.16 -6.91 -61.26
C ALA A 530 -32.04 -5.89 -61.04
N GLY A 531 -30.90 -6.09 -61.71
CA GLY A 531 -29.71 -5.25 -61.63
C GLY A 531 -28.45 -6.11 -61.69
N ASN A 532 -27.28 -5.59 -61.37
CA ASN A 532 -26.03 -6.36 -61.37
C ASN A 532 -25.65 -6.71 -59.94
N ASP A 533 -25.99 -7.92 -59.53
CA ASP A 533 -25.93 -8.30 -58.12
C ASP A 533 -24.67 -9.10 -57.77
N ASN A 534 -24.28 -9.06 -56.50
CA ASN A 534 -23.23 -9.87 -55.93
C ASN A 534 -23.79 -10.75 -54.80
N LEU A 535 -23.96 -12.04 -55.08
CA LEU A 535 -24.56 -13.01 -54.17
C LEU A 535 -23.49 -13.99 -53.65
N ASP A 536 -23.33 -14.09 -52.34
CA ASP A 536 -22.47 -15.11 -51.71
C ASP A 536 -23.28 -15.91 -50.68
N GLY A 537 -23.61 -17.16 -50.99
CA GLY A 537 -24.36 -18.00 -50.06
C GLY A 537 -23.55 -18.43 -48.83
N GLY A 538 -22.23 -18.31 -48.82
CA GLY A 538 -21.40 -18.78 -47.71
C GLY A 538 -21.43 -20.31 -47.50
N PRO A 539 -21.00 -20.82 -46.34
CA PRO A 539 -21.03 -22.26 -46.03
C PRO A 539 -22.44 -22.85 -45.93
N GLY A 540 -22.77 -23.81 -46.80
CA GLY A 540 -24.07 -24.49 -46.79
C GLY A 540 -24.46 -25.12 -48.12
N THR A 541 -25.69 -25.64 -48.21
CA THR A 541 -26.33 -26.02 -49.47
C THR A 541 -27.30 -24.94 -49.94
N ASN A 542 -26.74 -23.90 -50.55
CA ASN A 542 -27.47 -22.68 -50.86
C ASN A 542 -28.07 -22.68 -52.28
N SER A 543 -29.06 -21.82 -52.50
CA SER A 543 -29.70 -21.56 -53.79
C SER A 543 -29.62 -20.08 -54.14
N ASN A 544 -28.78 -19.74 -55.12
CA ASN A 544 -28.59 -18.37 -55.58
C ASN A 544 -29.33 -18.14 -56.91
N ASN A 545 -30.07 -17.04 -57.01
CA ASN A 545 -30.76 -16.61 -58.22
C ASN A 545 -30.47 -15.13 -58.46
N GLY A 546 -29.57 -14.84 -59.42
CA GLY A 546 -29.23 -13.46 -59.78
C GLY A 546 -30.42 -12.71 -60.37
N GLY A 547 -31.16 -13.36 -61.28
CA GLY A 547 -32.27 -12.72 -61.99
C GLY A 547 -31.79 -11.96 -63.24
N PRO A 548 -32.51 -10.93 -63.71
CA PRO A 548 -32.08 -10.13 -64.85
C PRO A 548 -30.92 -9.16 -64.55
N GLY A 549 -29.76 -9.41 -65.16
CA GLY A 549 -28.64 -8.45 -65.20
C GLY A 549 -27.29 -9.14 -65.40
N THR A 550 -26.21 -8.53 -64.92
CA THR A 550 -24.85 -9.12 -64.95
C THR A 550 -24.40 -9.45 -63.53
N ASP A 551 -24.75 -10.65 -63.08
CA ASP A 551 -24.60 -11.02 -61.68
C ASP A 551 -23.30 -11.79 -61.40
N VAL A 552 -22.83 -11.71 -60.16
CA VAL A 552 -21.72 -12.49 -59.62
C VAL A 552 -22.27 -13.34 -58.48
N CYS A 553 -22.10 -14.67 -58.57
CA CYS A 553 -22.57 -15.59 -57.55
C CYS A 553 -21.43 -16.46 -57.00
N ALA A 554 -21.43 -16.69 -55.69
CA ALA A 554 -20.50 -17.55 -54.98
C ALA A 554 -21.24 -18.47 -53.99
N ASN A 555 -20.67 -19.66 -53.75
CA ASN A 555 -21.08 -20.60 -52.71
C ASN A 555 -22.61 -20.88 -52.61
N PRO A 556 -23.24 -21.52 -53.63
CA PRO A 556 -22.66 -22.01 -54.87
C PRO A 556 -22.72 -20.96 -55.98
N GLY A 557 -21.69 -20.89 -56.81
CA GLY A 557 -21.64 -19.99 -57.97
C GLY A 557 -22.51 -20.44 -59.15
N THR A 558 -23.63 -21.12 -58.94
CA THR A 558 -24.49 -21.64 -60.02
C THR A 558 -25.97 -21.54 -59.68
N GLY A 559 -26.77 -21.01 -60.61
CA GLY A 559 -28.22 -20.84 -60.48
C GLY A 559 -28.78 -20.01 -61.65
N PRO A 560 -30.12 -19.78 -61.73
CA PRO A 560 -30.68 -18.88 -62.76
C PRO A 560 -30.10 -17.46 -62.62
N GLY A 561 -29.64 -16.85 -63.71
CA GLY A 561 -29.01 -15.52 -63.69
C GLY A 561 -27.53 -15.50 -63.25
N CYS A 562 -27.03 -16.56 -62.61
CA CYS A 562 -25.63 -16.68 -62.21
C CYS A 562 -24.76 -17.30 -63.34
N PRO A 563 -23.63 -16.67 -63.74
CA PRO A 563 -22.76 -17.14 -64.82
C PRO A 563 -21.94 -18.41 -64.54
#